data_AF-K1RPN1-F1
#
_entry.id   AF-K1RPN1-F1
#
_cell.length_a   1.000
_cell.length_b   1.000
_cell.length_c   1.000
_cell.angle_alpha   90.00
_cell.angle_beta   90.00
_cell.angle_gamma   90.00
#
_symmetry.space_group_name_H-M   'P 1'
#
loop_
_entity.id
_entity.type
_entity.pdbx_description
1 polymer ?
#
loop_
_entity_poly.entity_id
_entity_poly.type
_entity_poly.pdbx_seq_one_letter_code
_entity_poly.pdbx_strand_id
1 'polypeptide(L)'
;MAITKLGSVKTTLSVAIDYILNPEKTENQKYVYCYGCTEDGKSAEQEFLAIREFGTGKGDVLAQHIKQSFKGQEVTPEQALEIGIKTAERLLKNQYQYIVATHTDKDNIHNHIIFNNIDFENFRTFEWQQNRGGKSWKKLREINDDVCREYNLSVIEKPINPGKCYYEWQQDYLGKSWKSKLRCVIDETIMQSTSFEDFLEQLKKKNVECIYTPENVIKIKFRLQGQQRFSRGRTLGWYYDEPQLRKRIEQYQFLKTGKSGKIYRTRIIDTSTDVFQTSKGLLHWANIKNMQEVSKLINFLSENNMRSESDIENRAAEKYNDRMVIVSKLNRTQNQINDIADVIKLIRTYEKYKPYHKNLMTAKNQKQYKKENITALAKYDDAVAKLLSLYPDRKLPTISTLEEKRKN
;
A
#
# COMPACT_ATOMS: atom_id res chain seq x y z
N MET A 1 14.56 11.27 -14.07
CA MET A 1 13.21 10.81 -13.67
C MET A 1 12.20 11.91 -13.92
N ALA A 2 11.33 11.72 -14.91
CA ALA A 2 10.28 12.67 -15.23
C ALA A 2 9.08 12.50 -14.30
N ILE A 3 8.57 13.59 -13.73
CA ILE A 3 7.39 13.59 -12.84
C ILE A 3 6.30 14.46 -13.44
N THR A 4 5.08 13.93 -13.53
CA THR A 4 3.92 14.66 -14.04
C THR A 4 2.89 15.00 -12.97
N LYS A 5 2.32 16.20 -13.07
CA LYS A 5 1.18 16.67 -12.29
C LYS A 5 0.12 17.24 -13.24
N LEU A 6 -1.15 16.95 -12.97
CA LEU A 6 -2.31 17.49 -13.69
C LEU A 6 -3.11 18.35 -12.73
N GLY A 7 -3.42 19.59 -13.14
CA GLY A 7 -4.27 20.53 -12.41
C GLY A 7 -5.28 21.18 -13.34
N SER A 8 -6.33 21.77 -12.76
CA SER A 8 -7.42 22.41 -13.51
C SER A 8 -7.36 23.93 -13.35
N VAL A 9 -7.55 24.66 -14.45
CA VAL A 9 -7.61 26.12 -14.50
C VAL A 9 -9.08 26.53 -14.57
N LYS A 10 -9.56 27.28 -13.57
CA LYS A 10 -11.00 27.61 -13.42
C LYS A 10 -11.36 29.08 -13.60
N THR A 11 -10.42 29.99 -13.40
CA THR A 11 -10.73 31.44 -13.27
C THR A 11 -9.84 32.36 -14.09
N THR A 12 -8.55 32.06 -14.27
CA THR A 12 -7.59 32.99 -14.91
C THR A 12 -6.81 32.30 -16.02
N LEU A 13 -7.45 32.09 -17.18
CA LEU A 13 -6.86 31.40 -18.33
C LEU A 13 -5.72 32.20 -18.97
N SER A 14 -5.93 33.49 -19.28
CA SER A 14 -4.89 34.45 -19.70
C SER A 14 -3.66 34.38 -18.83
N VAL A 15 -3.82 34.53 -17.51
CA VAL A 15 -2.68 34.50 -16.57
C VAL A 15 -1.93 33.16 -16.64
N ALA A 16 -2.63 32.05 -16.85
CA ALA A 16 -2.00 30.74 -16.98
C ALA A 16 -1.23 30.60 -18.31
N ILE A 17 -1.79 31.11 -19.42
CA ILE A 17 -1.16 31.10 -20.74
C ILE A 17 0.05 32.04 -20.77
N ASP A 18 -0.11 33.28 -20.31
CA ASP A 18 0.97 34.28 -20.22
C ASP A 18 2.12 33.78 -19.33
N TYR A 19 1.78 33.07 -18.24
CA TYR A 19 2.80 32.49 -17.35
C TYR A 19 3.66 31.44 -18.06
N ILE A 20 3.07 30.59 -18.90
CA ILE A 20 3.82 29.54 -19.59
C ILE A 20 4.59 30.09 -20.79
N LEU A 21 4.08 31.13 -21.45
CA LEU A 21 4.68 31.79 -22.62
C LEU A 21 5.73 32.87 -22.27
N ASN A 22 6.08 33.03 -20.98
CA ASN A 22 7.02 34.06 -20.55
C ASN A 22 8.36 33.97 -21.32
N PRO A 23 8.75 35.02 -22.09
CA PRO A 23 9.96 35.02 -22.90
C PRO A 23 11.25 34.74 -22.11
N GLU A 24 11.36 35.26 -20.89
CA GLU A 24 12.56 35.09 -20.06
C GLU A 24 12.78 33.62 -19.65
N LYS A 25 11.70 32.85 -19.56
CA LYS A 25 11.74 31.44 -19.12
C LYS A 25 11.85 30.45 -20.27
N THR A 26 11.56 30.89 -21.48
CA THR A 26 11.42 30.07 -22.69
C THR A 26 12.48 30.36 -23.74
N GLU A 27 13.55 31.09 -23.36
CA GLU A 27 14.56 31.64 -24.27
C GLU A 27 13.94 32.43 -25.43
N ASN A 28 13.20 33.49 -25.11
CA ASN A 28 12.45 34.31 -26.07
C ASN A 28 11.46 33.50 -26.92
N GLN A 29 10.66 32.63 -26.27
CA GLN A 29 9.66 31.76 -26.89
C GLN A 29 10.20 30.70 -27.86
N LYS A 30 11.53 30.52 -27.93
CA LYS A 30 12.16 29.49 -28.76
C LYS A 30 11.69 28.07 -28.43
N TYR A 31 11.30 27.82 -27.18
CA TYR A 31 10.82 26.50 -26.73
C TYR A 31 9.32 26.45 -26.44
N VAL A 32 8.53 26.98 -27.37
CA VAL A 32 7.07 26.94 -27.34
C VAL A 32 6.55 26.18 -28.56
N TYR A 33 5.48 25.41 -28.36
CA TYR A 33 4.76 24.74 -29.43
C TYR A 33 3.25 24.83 -29.19
N CYS A 34 2.51 25.29 -30.19
CA CYS A 34 1.05 25.38 -30.14
C CYS A 34 0.41 24.41 -31.15
N TYR A 35 -0.67 23.75 -30.72
CA TYR A 35 -1.49 22.88 -31.56
C TYR A 35 -2.95 23.32 -31.51
N GLY A 36 -3.52 23.61 -32.69
CA GLY A 36 -4.89 24.09 -32.83
C GLY A 36 -5.13 25.49 -32.22
N CYS A 37 -4.08 26.23 -31.90
CA CYS A 37 -4.14 27.60 -31.41
C CYS A 37 -2.91 28.42 -31.81
N THR A 38 -3.00 29.74 -31.69
CA THR A 38 -1.91 30.69 -31.95
C THR A 38 -0.87 30.74 -30.81
N GLU A 39 0.34 31.23 -31.13
CA GLU A 39 1.43 31.42 -30.16
C GLU A 39 1.31 32.73 -29.38
N ASP A 40 0.43 33.66 -29.80
CA ASP A 40 0.11 34.87 -29.05
C ASP A 40 -0.85 34.54 -27.89
N GLY A 41 -0.45 34.88 -26.67
CA GLY A 41 -1.19 34.48 -25.46
C GLY A 41 -2.63 35.00 -25.40
N LYS A 42 -2.90 36.20 -25.94
CA LYS A 42 -4.24 36.79 -25.94
C LYS A 42 -5.12 36.14 -27.02
N SER A 43 -4.57 35.94 -28.22
CA SER A 43 -5.29 35.23 -29.29
C SER A 43 -5.57 33.77 -28.92
N ALA A 44 -4.62 33.07 -28.29
CA ALA A 44 -4.80 31.70 -27.85
C ALA A 44 -5.90 31.55 -26.78
N GLU A 45 -6.01 32.50 -25.84
CA GLU A 45 -7.11 32.53 -24.88
C GLU A 45 -8.47 32.68 -25.58
N GLN A 46 -8.58 33.62 -26.53
CA GLN A 46 -9.82 33.84 -27.28
C GLN A 46 -10.21 32.60 -28.08
N GLU A 47 -9.25 31.93 -28.72
CA GLU A 47 -9.48 30.70 -29.47
C GLU A 47 -9.93 29.54 -28.57
N PHE A 48 -9.36 29.41 -27.36
CA PHE A 48 -9.79 28.41 -26.39
C PHE A 48 -11.23 28.68 -25.93
N LEU A 49 -11.58 29.94 -25.68
CA LEU A 49 -12.92 30.35 -25.30
C LEU A 49 -13.93 30.15 -26.44
N ALA A 50 -13.54 30.43 -27.68
CA ALA A 50 -14.40 30.24 -28.85
C ALA A 50 -14.82 28.78 -29.04
N ILE A 51 -13.88 27.82 -28.94
CA ILE A 51 -14.21 26.38 -28.99
C ILE A 51 -15.10 25.98 -27.81
N ARG A 52 -14.92 26.63 -26.66
CA ARG A 52 -15.69 26.35 -25.46
C ARG A 52 -17.16 26.74 -25.60
N GLU A 53 -17.49 27.77 -26.38
CA GLU A 53 -18.88 28.20 -26.61
C GLU A 53 -19.74 27.11 -27.28
N PHE A 54 -19.12 26.25 -28.11
CA PHE A 54 -19.80 25.10 -28.71
C PHE A 54 -20.05 23.95 -27.73
N GLY A 55 -19.44 24.00 -26.55
CA GLY A 55 -19.60 23.02 -25.49
C GLY A 55 -20.93 23.15 -24.74
N THR A 56 -21.22 22.15 -23.91
CA THR A 56 -22.51 22.10 -23.17
C THR A 56 -22.70 23.16 -22.07
N GLY A 57 -21.69 23.99 -21.79
CA GLY A 57 -21.72 25.02 -20.72
C GLY A 57 -21.76 24.48 -19.28
N LYS A 58 -21.75 23.16 -19.08
CA LYS A 58 -21.99 22.51 -17.77
C LYS A 58 -20.74 22.27 -16.90
N GLY A 59 -19.58 22.80 -17.28
CA GLY A 59 -18.32 22.63 -16.55
C GLY A 59 -17.68 23.97 -16.15
N ASP A 60 -17.08 24.03 -14.96
CA ASP A 60 -16.41 25.22 -14.41
C ASP A 60 -14.91 25.30 -14.77
N VAL A 61 -14.31 24.20 -15.25
CA VAL A 61 -12.91 24.16 -15.67
C VAL A 61 -12.73 24.69 -17.09
N LEU A 62 -11.95 25.77 -17.24
CA LEU A 62 -11.61 26.44 -18.50
C LEU A 62 -10.59 25.63 -19.31
N ALA A 63 -9.48 25.26 -18.67
CA ALA A 63 -8.37 24.52 -19.27
C ALA A 63 -7.76 23.56 -18.23
N GLN A 64 -6.94 22.63 -18.70
CA GLN A 64 -6.16 21.75 -17.84
C GLN A 64 -4.67 22.12 -18.00
N HIS A 65 -3.91 22.02 -16.90
CA HIS A 65 -2.49 22.32 -16.87
C HIS A 65 -1.70 21.11 -16.39
N ILE A 66 -0.79 20.63 -17.24
CA ILE A 66 0.18 19.60 -16.92
C ILE A 66 1.52 20.28 -16.63
N LYS A 67 2.16 19.85 -15.55
CA LYS A 67 3.57 20.14 -15.27
C LYS A 67 4.35 18.84 -15.38
N GLN A 68 5.37 18.81 -16.24
CA GLN A 68 6.24 17.67 -16.47
C GLN A 68 7.66 18.11 -16.14
N SER A 69 8.23 17.59 -15.04
CA SER A 69 9.56 18.00 -14.57
C SER A 69 10.55 16.87 -14.80
N PHE A 70 11.70 17.17 -15.39
CA PHE A 70 12.79 16.21 -15.58
C PHE A 70 13.81 16.31 -14.44
N LYS A 71 14.64 15.28 -14.26
CA LYS A 71 15.64 15.25 -13.18
C LYS A 71 16.97 15.78 -13.71
N GLY A 72 17.51 16.82 -13.07
CA GLY A 72 18.78 17.43 -13.46
C GLY A 72 18.80 17.90 -14.91
N GLN A 73 19.96 17.80 -15.54
CA GLN A 73 20.19 18.05 -16.97
C GLN A 73 20.15 16.75 -17.79
N GLU A 74 19.35 15.75 -17.39
CA GLU A 74 19.18 14.50 -18.15
C GLU A 74 18.56 14.74 -19.57
N VAL A 75 18.01 15.93 -19.82
CA VAL A 75 17.41 16.34 -21.09
C VAL A 75 17.91 17.72 -21.49
N THR A 76 18.03 17.96 -22.79
CA THR A 76 18.17 19.33 -23.36
C THR A 76 16.79 20.01 -23.44
N PRO A 77 16.71 21.35 -23.49
CA PRO A 77 15.44 22.06 -23.66
C PRO A 77 14.67 21.65 -24.93
N GLU A 78 15.36 21.39 -26.03
CA GLU A 78 14.79 20.88 -27.28
C GLU A 78 14.16 19.50 -27.10
N GLN A 79 14.89 18.58 -26.46
CA GLN A 79 14.39 17.23 -26.17
C GLN A 79 13.23 17.26 -25.19
N ALA A 80 13.29 18.13 -24.17
CA ALA A 80 12.20 18.32 -23.23
C ALA A 80 10.93 18.79 -23.97
N LEU A 81 11.05 19.77 -24.87
CA LEU A 81 9.93 20.22 -25.70
C LEU A 81 9.34 19.07 -26.53
N GLU A 82 10.18 18.32 -27.24
CA GLU A 82 9.74 17.19 -28.09
C GLU A 82 9.01 16.12 -27.27
N ILE A 83 9.52 15.78 -26.08
CA ILE A 83 8.87 14.86 -25.14
C ILE A 83 7.52 15.40 -24.67
N GLY A 84 7.44 16.71 -24.39
CA GLY A 84 6.21 17.37 -24.00
C GLY A 84 5.14 17.30 -25.09
N ILE A 85 5.53 17.56 -26.35
CA ILE A 85 4.66 17.44 -27.53
C ILE A 85 4.15 16.01 -27.67
N LYS A 86 5.03 15.00 -27.71
CA LYS A 86 4.62 13.58 -27.82
C LYS A 86 3.71 13.14 -26.68
N THR A 87 3.94 13.64 -25.47
CA THR A 87 3.09 13.38 -24.31
C THR A 87 1.69 13.98 -24.51
N ALA A 88 1.61 15.22 -25.00
CA ALA A 88 0.35 15.91 -25.29
C ALA A 88 -0.42 15.22 -26.42
N GLU A 89 0.25 14.90 -27.53
CA GLU A 89 -0.34 14.20 -28.68
C GLU A 89 -0.94 12.85 -28.27
N ARG A 90 -0.21 12.02 -27.52
CA ARG A 90 -0.71 10.71 -27.09
C ARG A 90 -1.85 10.80 -26.09
N LEU A 91 -1.82 11.79 -25.20
CA LEU A 91 -2.85 11.97 -24.19
C LEU A 91 -4.15 12.52 -24.79
N LEU A 92 -4.02 13.58 -25.59
CA LEU A 92 -5.11 14.38 -26.14
C LEU A 92 -5.57 13.88 -27.50
N LYS A 93 -4.82 12.96 -28.12
CA LYS A 93 -5.09 12.37 -29.44
C LYS A 93 -5.33 13.41 -30.53
N ASN A 94 -4.72 14.59 -30.39
CA ASN A 94 -4.89 15.71 -31.29
C ASN A 94 -6.35 16.19 -31.44
N GLN A 95 -7.20 15.98 -30.43
CA GLN A 95 -8.62 16.38 -30.40
C GLN A 95 -8.87 17.66 -29.57
N TYR A 96 -7.83 18.18 -28.93
CA TYR A 96 -7.89 19.36 -28.05
C TYR A 96 -6.85 20.37 -28.50
N GLN A 97 -7.15 21.66 -28.33
CA GLN A 97 -6.14 22.72 -28.50
C GLN A 97 -5.18 22.66 -27.30
N TYR A 98 -3.87 22.76 -27.54
CA TYR A 98 -2.89 22.76 -26.47
C TYR A 98 -1.63 23.56 -26.80
N ILE A 99 -0.97 24.02 -25.75
CA ILE A 99 0.28 24.77 -25.78
C ILE A 99 1.28 24.02 -24.90
N VAL A 100 2.45 23.71 -25.43
CA VAL A 100 3.60 23.16 -24.71
C VAL A 100 4.67 24.24 -24.63
N ALA A 101 5.13 24.56 -23.42
CA ALA A 101 6.23 25.48 -23.18
C ALA A 101 7.27 24.85 -22.25
N THR A 102 8.54 24.92 -22.62
CA THR A 102 9.65 24.40 -21.82
C THR A 102 10.30 25.55 -21.07
N HIS A 103 10.38 25.43 -19.74
CA HIS A 103 11.02 26.41 -18.86
C HIS A 103 12.44 25.96 -18.48
N THR A 104 13.41 26.86 -18.70
CA THR A 104 14.83 26.67 -18.40
C THR A 104 15.34 27.54 -17.25
N ASP A 105 14.44 28.29 -16.60
CA ASP A 105 14.74 29.28 -15.55
C ASP A 105 15.16 28.70 -14.19
N LYS A 106 15.15 27.37 -14.04
CA LYS A 106 15.43 26.67 -12.77
C LYS A 106 16.45 25.56 -12.97
N ASP A 107 16.99 25.06 -11.85
CA ASP A 107 17.95 23.94 -11.81
C ASP A 107 17.49 22.68 -12.57
N ASN A 108 16.17 22.49 -12.75
CA ASN A 108 15.62 21.38 -13.52
C ASN A 108 14.74 21.91 -14.67
N ILE A 109 14.99 21.40 -15.87
CA ILE A 109 14.16 21.66 -17.04
C ILE A 109 12.78 21.04 -16.82
N HIS A 110 11.74 21.80 -17.15
CA HIS A 110 10.36 21.35 -16.98
C HIS A 110 9.44 21.91 -18.05
N ASN A 111 8.48 21.11 -18.48
CA ASN A 111 7.45 21.52 -19.42
C ASN A 111 6.17 21.91 -18.68
N HIS A 112 5.51 22.89 -19.26
CA HIS A 112 4.16 23.27 -18.99
C HIS A 112 3.30 22.97 -20.22
N ILE A 113 2.26 22.15 -20.06
CA ILE A 113 1.31 21.86 -21.13
C ILE A 113 -0.06 22.36 -20.68
N ILE A 114 -0.59 23.39 -21.34
CA ILE A 114 -1.95 23.87 -21.12
C ILE A 114 -2.81 23.41 -22.28
N PHE A 115 -3.95 22.81 -22.01
CA PHE A 115 -4.86 22.36 -23.06
C PHE A 115 -6.33 22.70 -22.74
N ASN A 116 -7.10 22.95 -23.78
CA ASN A 116 -8.50 23.29 -23.67
C ASN A 116 -9.26 22.15 -23.00
N ASN A 117 -10.17 22.46 -22.09
CA ASN A 117 -10.98 21.42 -21.45
C ASN A 117 -12.05 20.87 -22.41
N ILE A 118 -12.27 21.47 -23.58
CA ILE A 118 -13.27 21.05 -24.57
C ILE A 118 -12.59 20.47 -25.83
N ASP A 119 -13.10 19.34 -26.27
CA ASP A 119 -12.74 18.66 -27.52
C ASP A 119 -13.37 19.39 -28.73
N PHE A 120 -12.60 19.70 -29.76
CA PHE A 120 -13.13 20.41 -30.93
C PHE A 120 -13.85 19.51 -31.97
N GLU A 121 -13.79 18.19 -31.85
CA GLU A 121 -14.54 17.25 -32.72
C GLU A 121 -15.97 17.03 -32.23
N ASN A 122 -16.17 16.91 -30.92
CA ASN A 122 -17.47 16.52 -30.33
C ASN A 122 -17.95 17.43 -29.19
N PHE A 123 -17.18 18.48 -28.86
CA PHE A 123 -17.53 19.53 -27.90
C PHE A 123 -17.85 19.03 -26.49
N ARG A 124 -17.34 17.85 -26.11
CA ARG A 124 -17.43 17.32 -24.74
C ARG A 124 -16.20 17.72 -23.94
N THR A 125 -16.37 17.76 -22.61
CA THR A 125 -15.26 18.10 -21.72
C THR A 125 -14.29 16.94 -21.55
N PHE A 126 -13.00 17.24 -21.45
CA PHE A 126 -11.95 16.29 -21.12
C PHE A 126 -12.25 15.55 -19.82
N GLU A 127 -12.85 16.23 -18.85
CA GLU A 127 -13.25 15.60 -17.58
C GLU A 127 -14.26 14.49 -17.77
N TRP A 128 -15.24 14.70 -18.66
CA TRP A 128 -16.27 13.73 -18.96
C TRP A 128 -15.76 12.59 -19.84
N GLN A 129 -14.91 12.90 -20.83
CA GLN A 129 -14.40 11.93 -21.79
C GLN A 129 -13.24 11.10 -21.27
N GLN A 130 -12.21 11.76 -20.75
CA GLN A 130 -10.90 11.17 -20.45
C GLN A 130 -10.63 11.08 -18.94
N ASN A 131 -11.32 11.88 -18.10
CA ASN A 131 -11.15 11.86 -16.63
C ASN A 131 -12.32 11.23 -15.84
N ARG A 132 -13.21 10.48 -16.49
CA ARG A 132 -14.36 9.88 -15.80
C ARG A 132 -13.90 8.86 -14.75
N GLY A 133 -14.07 9.20 -13.47
CA GLY A 133 -13.60 8.39 -12.35
C GLY A 133 -12.16 8.67 -11.88
N GLY A 134 -11.57 9.82 -12.25
CA GLY A 134 -10.30 10.31 -11.70
C GLY A 134 -9.04 9.59 -12.21
N LYS A 135 -9.14 8.88 -13.34
CA LYS A 135 -8.07 8.03 -13.88
C LYS A 135 -7.14 8.73 -14.88
N SER A 136 -7.44 9.97 -15.29
CA SER A 136 -6.64 10.70 -16.29
C SER A 136 -5.17 10.86 -15.88
N TRP A 137 -4.90 11.10 -14.60
CA TRP A 137 -3.55 11.23 -14.08
C TRP A 137 -2.73 9.95 -14.21
N LYS A 138 -3.35 8.78 -13.99
CA LYS A 138 -2.67 7.48 -14.16
C LYS A 138 -2.28 7.27 -15.62
N LYS A 139 -3.20 7.59 -16.54
CA LYS A 139 -2.97 7.52 -18.00
C LYS A 139 -1.88 8.50 -18.45
N LEU A 140 -1.90 9.74 -17.96
CA LEU A 140 -0.85 10.73 -18.20
C LEU A 140 0.51 10.22 -17.73
N ARG A 141 0.59 9.58 -16.55
CA ARG A 141 1.83 8.99 -16.06
C ARG A 141 2.31 7.86 -16.95
N GLU A 142 1.46 6.92 -17.30
CA GLU A 142 1.81 5.80 -18.19
C GLU A 142 2.35 6.31 -19.53
N ILE A 143 1.65 7.28 -20.15
CA ILE A 143 2.09 7.90 -21.40
C ILE A 143 3.44 8.61 -21.24
N ASN A 144 3.60 9.41 -20.18
CA ASN A 144 4.87 10.09 -19.89
C ASN A 144 6.01 9.09 -19.70
N ASP A 145 5.77 8.01 -18.97
CA ASP A 145 6.75 6.97 -18.69
C ASP A 145 7.13 6.23 -19.99
N ASP A 146 6.16 5.91 -20.84
CA ASP A 146 6.41 5.30 -22.15
C ASP A 146 7.23 6.22 -23.06
N VAL A 147 6.86 7.50 -23.17
CA VAL A 147 7.63 8.49 -23.94
C VAL A 147 9.03 8.65 -23.34
N CYS A 148 9.19 8.73 -22.02
CA CYS A 148 10.51 8.82 -21.40
C CYS A 148 11.39 7.60 -21.71
N ARG A 149 10.82 6.38 -21.78
CA ARG A 149 11.58 5.17 -22.17
C ARG A 149 12.06 5.24 -23.62
N GLU A 150 11.28 5.79 -24.54
CA GLU A 150 11.69 5.95 -25.95
C GLU A 150 12.91 6.87 -26.10
N TYR A 151 13.07 7.83 -25.20
CA TYR A 151 14.22 8.75 -25.15
C TYR A 151 15.35 8.25 -24.23
N ASN A 152 15.30 6.99 -23.79
CA ASN A 152 16.27 6.40 -22.85
C ASN A 152 16.41 7.17 -21.52
N LEU A 153 15.35 7.84 -21.08
CA LEU A 153 15.32 8.55 -19.80
C LEU A 153 14.95 7.61 -18.64
N SER A 154 15.34 7.99 -17.43
CA SER A 154 15.05 7.19 -16.23
C SER A 154 13.56 7.25 -15.84
N VAL A 155 12.93 6.08 -15.67
CA VAL A 155 11.49 5.92 -15.39
C VAL A 155 11.24 5.09 -14.12
N ILE A 156 10.14 5.32 -13.42
CA ILE A 156 9.78 4.59 -12.18
C ILE A 156 9.08 3.28 -12.55
N GLU A 157 9.81 2.15 -12.51
CA GLU A 157 9.26 0.84 -12.91
C GLU A 157 8.30 0.21 -11.90
N LYS A 158 8.46 0.51 -10.60
CA LYS A 158 7.63 -0.03 -9.51
C LYS A 158 7.41 1.03 -8.44
N PRO A 159 6.27 1.73 -8.40
CA PRO A 159 5.96 2.59 -7.28
C PRO A 159 5.78 1.72 -6.02
N ILE A 160 6.78 1.75 -5.15
CA ILE A 160 6.78 1.08 -3.85
C ILE A 160 5.66 1.68 -3.01
N ASN A 161 4.49 1.04 -2.97
CA ASN A 161 3.29 1.51 -2.27
C ASN A 161 2.91 2.96 -2.66
N PRO A 162 1.77 3.51 -2.18
CA PRO A 162 1.80 4.93 -1.91
C PRO A 162 2.92 5.13 -0.89
N GLY A 163 4.08 5.63 -1.34
CA GLY A 163 5.09 6.13 -0.43
C GLY A 163 4.42 7.05 0.60
N LYS A 164 4.95 7.07 1.83
CA LYS A 164 4.49 7.99 2.88
C LYS A 164 4.21 9.34 2.23
N CYS A 165 3.03 9.92 2.44
CA CYS A 165 2.79 11.26 1.89
C CYS A 165 3.92 12.18 2.38
N TYR A 166 4.33 13.16 1.59
CA TYR A 166 5.51 13.98 1.92
C TYR A 166 5.49 14.48 3.37
N TYR A 167 4.31 14.81 3.89
CA TYR A 167 4.09 15.12 5.30
C TYR A 167 4.43 13.96 6.26
N GLU A 168 3.91 12.75 6.04
CA GLU A 168 4.22 11.57 6.88
C GLU A 168 5.71 11.19 6.79
N TRP A 169 6.33 11.32 5.62
CA TRP A 169 7.78 11.13 5.47
C TRP A 169 8.58 12.21 6.21
N GLN A 170 8.20 13.48 6.08
CA GLN A 170 8.84 14.60 6.75
C GLN A 170 8.68 14.52 8.27
N GLN A 171 7.51 14.12 8.77
CA GLN A 171 7.30 13.88 10.20
C GLN A 171 8.12 12.68 10.71
N ASP A 172 8.31 11.63 9.92
CA ASP A 172 9.19 10.52 10.28
C ASP A 172 10.67 10.96 10.28
N TYR A 173 11.12 11.69 9.25
CA TYR A 173 12.49 12.22 9.13
C TYR A 173 12.84 13.19 10.26
N LEU A 174 11.89 14.06 10.65
CA LEU A 174 12.02 14.99 11.78
C LEU A 174 11.80 14.30 13.14
N GLY A 175 11.55 13.00 13.19
CA GLY A 175 11.27 12.26 14.44
C GLY A 175 9.99 12.69 15.15
N LYS A 176 9.04 13.33 14.45
CA LYS A 176 7.75 13.82 14.96
C LYS A 176 6.58 12.88 14.71
N SER A 177 6.79 11.75 14.01
CA SER A 177 5.74 10.77 13.73
C SER A 177 5.26 10.03 14.98
N TRP A 178 4.01 10.29 15.35
CA TRP A 178 3.34 9.64 16.47
C TRP A 178 3.27 8.11 16.32
N LYS A 179 3.12 7.58 15.10
CA LYS A 179 3.07 6.13 14.86
C LYS A 179 4.41 5.47 15.14
N SER A 180 5.50 6.08 14.68
CA SER A 180 6.85 5.55 14.89
C SER A 180 7.25 5.61 16.37
N LYS A 181 6.91 6.71 17.06
CA LYS A 181 7.07 6.82 18.53
C LYS A 181 6.28 5.77 19.29
N LEU A 182 5.00 5.57 18.93
CA LEU A 182 4.15 4.54 19.54
C LEU A 182 4.75 3.15 19.40
N ARG A 183 5.25 2.79 18.20
CA ARG A 183 5.90 1.49 17.97
C ARG A 183 7.11 1.29 18.88
N CYS A 184 8.00 2.29 18.94
CA CYS A 184 9.19 2.26 19.79
C CYS A 184 8.81 2.03 21.26
N VAL A 185 7.89 2.84 21.79
CA VAL A 185 7.44 2.72 23.19
C VAL A 185 6.79 1.36 23.45
N ILE A 186 5.96 0.85 22.53
CA ILE A 186 5.33 -0.47 22.67
C ILE A 186 6.39 -1.57 22.69
N ASP A 187 7.35 -1.53 21.78
CA ASP A 187 8.40 -2.55 21.67
C ASP A 187 9.32 -2.56 22.90
N GLU A 188 9.75 -1.39 23.38
CA GLU A 188 10.50 -1.27 24.64
C GLU A 188 9.70 -1.79 25.85
N THR A 189 8.40 -1.50 25.88
CA THR A 189 7.54 -1.91 26.99
C THR A 189 7.37 -3.42 27.01
N ILE A 190 7.23 -4.07 25.85
CA ILE A 190 7.19 -5.54 25.75
C ILE A 190 8.44 -6.18 26.36
N MET A 191 9.63 -5.62 26.11
CA MET A 191 10.88 -6.16 26.67
C MET A 191 10.94 -6.08 28.20
N GLN A 192 10.20 -5.14 28.79
CA GLN A 192 10.16 -4.90 30.23
C GLN A 192 9.01 -5.64 30.93
N SER A 193 8.01 -6.09 30.16
CA SER A 193 6.75 -6.63 30.70
C SER A 193 6.82 -8.13 30.98
N THR A 194 6.19 -8.55 32.07
CA THR A 194 6.10 -9.95 32.54
C THR A 194 4.84 -10.68 32.12
N SER A 195 3.74 -9.95 32.02
CA SER A 195 2.46 -10.44 31.56
C SER A 195 1.81 -9.41 30.65
N PHE A 196 0.69 -9.76 30.03
CA PHE A 196 -0.04 -8.80 29.21
C PHE A 196 -0.66 -7.70 30.08
N GLU A 197 -1.07 -8.06 31.28
CA GLU A 197 -1.65 -7.15 32.26
C GLU A 197 -0.59 -6.16 32.77
N ASP A 198 0.63 -6.65 33.06
CA ASP A 198 1.79 -5.80 33.39
C ASP A 198 2.14 -4.89 32.19
N PHE A 199 2.12 -5.41 30.96
CA PHE A 199 2.33 -4.58 29.76
C PHE A 199 1.36 -3.40 29.66
N LEU A 200 0.08 -3.61 29.95
CA LEU A 200 -0.91 -2.53 29.96
C LEU A 200 -0.63 -1.52 31.08
N GLU A 201 -0.16 -1.96 32.24
CA GLU A 201 0.20 -1.09 33.35
C GLU A 201 1.46 -0.26 33.03
N GLN A 202 2.50 -0.88 32.46
CA GLN A 202 3.74 -0.22 32.06
C GLN A 202 3.49 0.82 30.96
N LEU A 203 2.58 0.54 30.01
CA LEU A 203 2.17 1.54 29.03
C LEU A 203 1.53 2.77 29.68
N LYS A 204 0.65 2.56 30.68
CA LYS A 204 0.07 3.67 31.45
C LYS A 204 1.14 4.47 32.18
N LYS A 205 2.13 3.81 32.79
CA LYS A 205 3.29 4.47 33.45
C LYS A 205 4.11 5.32 32.48
N LYS A 206 4.23 4.88 31.21
CA LYS A 206 4.90 5.64 30.13
C LYS A 206 4.00 6.68 29.46
N ASN A 207 2.88 7.07 30.08
CA ASN A 207 1.91 8.05 29.56
C ASN A 207 1.33 7.68 28.18
N VAL A 208 1.22 6.38 27.90
CA VAL A 208 0.49 5.86 26.73
C VAL A 208 -0.86 5.34 27.21
N GLU A 209 -1.92 5.99 26.77
CA GLU A 209 -3.26 5.51 27.02
C GLU A 209 -3.55 4.29 26.14
N CYS A 210 -3.99 3.21 26.78
CA CYS A 210 -4.34 1.98 26.11
C CYS A 210 -5.78 1.58 26.46
N ILE A 211 -6.60 1.37 25.42
CA ILE A 211 -7.95 0.83 25.55
C ILE A 211 -7.94 -0.60 25.01
N TYR A 212 -8.21 -1.56 25.88
CA TYR A 212 -8.35 -2.97 25.54
C TYR A 212 -9.81 -3.40 25.71
N THR A 213 -10.43 -3.85 24.62
CA THR A 213 -11.81 -4.35 24.59
C THR A 213 -11.84 -5.70 23.86
N PRO A 214 -11.75 -6.83 24.56
CA PRO A 214 -11.58 -8.14 23.95
C PRO A 214 -12.81 -8.61 23.15
N GLU A 215 -14.03 -8.14 23.49
CA GLU A 215 -15.25 -8.52 22.75
C GLU A 215 -15.35 -7.86 21.37
N ASN A 216 -14.57 -6.80 21.11
CA ASN A 216 -14.66 -6.04 19.87
C ASN A 216 -13.72 -6.56 18.78
N VAL A 217 -14.09 -6.31 17.51
CA VAL A 217 -13.23 -6.58 16.34
C VAL A 217 -11.90 -5.81 16.42
N ILE A 218 -11.92 -4.61 17.03
CA ILE A 218 -10.71 -3.85 17.34
C ILE A 218 -10.41 -4.04 18.82
N LYS A 219 -9.52 -5.00 19.10
CA LYS A 219 -9.21 -5.41 20.45
C LYS A 219 -8.39 -4.39 21.23
N ILE A 220 -7.43 -3.72 20.57
CA ILE A 220 -6.49 -2.81 21.23
C ILE A 220 -6.27 -1.50 20.46
N LYS A 221 -6.24 -0.40 21.20
CA LYS A 221 -6.00 0.95 20.69
C LYS A 221 -5.04 1.71 21.63
N PHE A 222 -4.15 2.50 21.04
CA PHE A 222 -3.10 3.24 21.75
C PHE A 222 -3.18 4.73 21.45
N ARG A 223 -2.81 5.57 22.42
CA ARG A 223 -2.72 7.02 22.27
C ARG A 223 -1.57 7.56 23.11
N LEU A 224 -0.66 8.29 22.47
CA LEU A 224 0.39 9.04 23.17
C LEU A 224 -0.19 10.35 23.74
N GLN A 225 0.40 10.84 24.83
CA GLN A 225 0.06 12.14 25.39
C GLN A 225 0.25 13.26 24.34
N GLY A 226 -0.80 14.06 24.12
CA GLY A 226 -0.84 15.11 23.08
C GLY A 226 -1.42 14.66 21.73
N GLN A 227 -1.68 13.36 21.53
CA GLN A 227 -2.35 12.86 20.32
C GLN A 227 -3.88 12.96 20.46
N GLN A 228 -4.57 13.58 19.50
CA GLN A 228 -6.03 13.74 19.58
C GLN A 228 -6.83 12.43 19.37
N ARG A 229 -6.34 11.51 18.52
CA ARG A 229 -7.07 10.29 18.14
C ARG A 229 -6.28 9.04 18.53
N PHE A 230 -7.01 7.98 18.87
CA PHE A 230 -6.42 6.66 19.12
C PHE A 230 -5.94 5.99 17.82
N SER A 231 -4.75 5.40 17.88
CA SER A 231 -4.18 4.52 16.86
C SER A 231 -4.57 3.07 17.14
N ARG A 232 -5.15 2.38 16.16
CA ARG A 232 -5.51 0.95 16.31
C ARG A 232 -4.25 0.07 16.20
N GLY A 233 -4.15 -1.01 16.98
CA GLY A 233 -3.01 -1.94 16.91
C GLY A 233 -2.72 -2.41 15.48
N ARG A 234 -3.75 -2.89 14.77
CA ARG A 234 -3.62 -3.32 13.35
C ARG A 234 -3.15 -2.22 12.39
N THR A 235 -3.45 -0.94 12.66
CA THR A 235 -2.97 0.20 11.85
C THR A 235 -1.50 0.50 12.12
N LEU A 236 -1.00 0.18 13.31
CA LEU A 236 0.43 0.23 13.63
C LEU A 236 1.17 -0.95 12.96
N GLY A 237 0.50 -2.10 12.81
CA GLY A 237 0.94 -3.27 12.05
C GLY A 237 0.45 -4.57 12.68
N TRP A 238 0.54 -5.68 11.96
CA TRP A 238 0.12 -7.01 12.45
C TRP A 238 0.81 -7.42 13.77
N TYR A 239 2.06 -6.98 13.97
CA TYR A 239 2.88 -7.28 15.15
C TYR A 239 2.45 -6.54 16.42
N TYR A 240 1.56 -5.54 16.27
CA TYR A 240 1.00 -4.72 17.33
C TYR A 240 -0.47 -5.03 17.60
N ASP A 241 -0.97 -6.14 17.06
CA ASP A 241 -2.29 -6.68 17.38
C ASP A 241 -2.22 -7.57 18.63
N GLU A 242 -3.32 -7.66 19.38
CA GLU A 242 -3.32 -8.25 20.72
C GLU A 242 -2.80 -9.70 20.80
N PRO A 243 -3.20 -10.64 19.91
CA PRO A 243 -2.70 -12.00 19.99
C PRO A 243 -1.18 -12.09 19.78
N GLN A 244 -0.60 -11.17 19.02
CA GLN A 244 0.84 -11.13 18.79
C GLN A 244 1.58 -10.46 19.93
N LEU A 245 1.03 -9.38 20.50
CA LEU A 245 1.58 -8.75 21.69
C LEU A 245 1.71 -9.76 22.84
N ARG A 246 0.65 -10.56 23.12
CA ARG A 246 0.71 -11.61 24.16
C ARG A 246 1.81 -12.64 23.89
N LYS A 247 1.90 -13.17 22.67
CA LYS A 247 2.93 -14.13 22.27
C LYS A 247 4.34 -13.57 22.39
N ARG A 248 4.53 -12.27 22.10
CA ARG A 248 5.83 -11.61 22.20
C ARG A 248 6.26 -11.46 23.66
N ILE A 249 5.36 -11.02 24.53
CA ILE A 249 5.64 -10.89 25.96
C ILE A 249 6.03 -12.24 26.57
N GLU A 250 5.25 -13.30 26.30
CA GLU A 250 5.56 -14.68 26.77
C GLU A 250 6.94 -15.14 26.30
N GLN A 251 7.30 -14.85 25.04
CA GLN A 251 8.58 -15.21 24.47
C GLN A 251 9.76 -14.44 25.06
N TYR A 252 9.62 -13.12 25.24
CA TYR A 252 10.66 -12.32 25.87
C TYR A 252 10.87 -12.73 27.34
N GLN A 253 9.81 -13.10 28.05
CA GLN A 253 9.92 -13.63 29.40
C GLN A 253 10.61 -14.99 29.46
N PHE A 254 10.30 -15.88 28.52
CA PHE A 254 11.01 -17.15 28.38
C PHE A 254 12.51 -16.94 28.14
N LEU A 255 12.89 -16.00 27.27
CA LEU A 255 14.29 -15.66 27.02
C LEU A 255 14.98 -15.05 28.24
N LYS A 256 14.27 -14.20 28.99
CA LYS A 256 14.84 -13.48 30.15
C LYS A 256 15.01 -14.36 31.38
N THR A 257 14.12 -15.32 31.58
CA THR A 257 14.05 -16.09 32.84
C THR A 257 14.32 -17.58 32.67
N GLY A 258 14.40 -18.08 31.43
CA GLY A 258 14.44 -19.51 31.12
C GLY A 258 13.15 -20.26 31.47
N LYS A 259 12.18 -19.62 32.13
CA LYS A 259 10.92 -20.20 32.58
C LYS A 259 9.84 -19.87 31.57
N SER A 260 9.28 -20.92 30.97
CA SER A 260 8.08 -20.78 30.16
C SER A 260 6.85 -20.71 31.07
N GLY A 261 5.89 -19.87 30.72
CA GLY A 261 4.56 -19.91 31.34
C GLY A 261 3.80 -21.21 31.06
N LYS A 262 4.34 -22.07 30.18
CA LYS A 262 3.85 -23.43 29.94
C LYS A 262 4.64 -24.43 30.77
N ILE A 263 3.90 -25.23 31.54
CA ILE A 263 4.46 -26.41 32.20
C ILE A 263 4.78 -27.44 31.10
N TYR A 264 6.06 -27.63 30.82
CA TYR A 264 6.51 -28.74 29.98
C TYR A 264 6.49 -30.02 30.83
N ARG A 265 5.58 -30.94 30.51
CA ARG A 265 5.60 -32.28 31.11
C ARG A 265 6.84 -33.01 30.60
N THR A 266 7.80 -33.26 31.48
CA THR A 266 8.96 -34.11 31.18
C THR A 266 8.53 -35.56 31.11
N ARG A 267 9.25 -36.38 30.33
CA ARG A 267 9.11 -37.85 30.37
C ARG A 267 9.80 -38.48 31.58
N ILE A 268 10.57 -37.68 32.32
CA ILE A 268 11.13 -38.07 33.61
C ILE A 268 9.97 -38.24 34.58
N ILE A 269 9.87 -39.45 35.11
CA ILE A 269 8.89 -39.85 36.12
C ILE A 269 9.42 -39.38 37.47
N ASP A 270 8.62 -38.60 38.18
CA ASP A 270 8.89 -38.24 39.56
C ASP A 270 8.62 -39.44 40.46
N THR A 271 9.70 -40.06 40.96
CA THR A 271 9.68 -41.24 41.83
C THR A 271 9.54 -40.88 43.32
N SER A 272 9.34 -39.60 43.65
CA SER A 272 9.16 -39.13 45.04
C SER A 272 7.82 -39.52 45.68
N THR A 273 6.84 -39.97 44.89
CA THR A 273 5.51 -40.31 45.39
C THR A 273 5.45 -41.70 46.04
N ASP A 274 4.61 -41.85 47.07
CA ASP A 274 4.50 -43.07 47.91
C ASP A 274 4.23 -44.36 47.12
N VAL A 275 3.55 -44.26 45.97
CA VAL A 275 3.21 -45.41 45.12
C VAL A 275 4.47 -46.07 44.53
N PHE A 276 5.52 -45.30 44.25
CA PHE A 276 6.81 -45.84 43.80
C PHE A 276 7.67 -46.32 44.97
N GLN A 277 7.54 -45.73 46.16
CA GLN A 277 8.30 -46.17 47.34
C GLN A 277 7.81 -47.52 47.88
N THR A 278 6.50 -47.79 47.74
CA THR A 278 5.87 -49.03 48.21
C THR A 278 6.05 -50.22 47.25
N SER A 279 6.16 -49.98 45.94
CA SER A 279 6.33 -51.03 44.93
C SER A 279 7.72 -51.02 44.29
N LYS A 280 8.58 -51.95 44.72
CA LYS A 280 9.96 -52.10 44.20
C LYS A 280 10.01 -52.34 42.69
N GLY A 281 9.07 -53.12 42.15
CA GLY A 281 9.00 -53.40 40.70
C GLY A 281 8.64 -52.16 39.89
N LEU A 282 7.70 -51.35 40.38
CA LEU A 282 7.30 -50.10 39.74
C LEU A 282 8.43 -49.05 39.80
N LEU A 283 9.13 -48.94 40.93
CA LEU A 283 10.30 -48.07 41.09
C LEU A 283 11.43 -48.46 40.13
N HIS A 284 11.75 -49.75 40.04
CA HIS A 284 12.79 -50.24 39.15
C HIS A 284 12.47 -49.93 37.67
N TRP A 285 11.22 -50.16 37.27
CA TRP A 285 10.75 -49.78 35.93
C TRP A 285 10.86 -48.27 35.69
N ALA A 286 10.44 -47.44 36.64
CA ALA A 286 10.52 -45.97 36.53
C ALA A 286 11.97 -45.49 36.42
N ASN A 287 12.89 -46.07 37.20
CA ASN A 287 14.32 -45.75 37.14
C ASN A 287 14.94 -46.13 35.80
N ILE A 288 14.64 -47.33 35.27
CA ILE A 288 15.08 -47.73 33.93
C ILE A 288 14.56 -46.74 32.89
N LYS A 289 13.29 -46.33 32.97
CA LYS A 289 12.72 -45.34 32.06
C LYS A 289 13.40 -43.98 32.17
N ASN A 290 13.65 -43.50 33.38
CA ASN A 290 14.36 -42.25 33.60
C ASN A 290 15.79 -42.30 33.05
N MET A 291 16.53 -43.39 33.28
CA MET A 291 17.88 -43.56 32.70
C MET A 291 17.87 -43.58 31.17
N GLN A 292 16.88 -44.25 30.56
CA GLN A 292 16.71 -44.24 29.10
C GLN A 292 16.48 -42.82 28.58
N GLU A 293 15.66 -42.01 29.26
CA GLU A 293 15.40 -40.62 28.85
C GLU A 293 16.63 -39.71 29.09
N VAL A 294 17.35 -39.88 30.19
CA VAL A 294 18.59 -39.13 30.48
C VAL A 294 19.69 -39.48 29.46
N SER A 295 19.84 -40.76 29.11
CA SER A 295 20.80 -41.17 28.08
C SER A 295 20.48 -40.54 26.72
N LYS A 296 19.21 -40.48 26.32
CA LYS A 296 18.78 -39.76 25.10
C LYS A 296 19.13 -38.27 25.16
N LEU A 297 18.93 -37.64 26.32
CA LEU A 297 19.28 -36.23 26.53
C LEU A 297 20.79 -36.01 26.37
N ILE A 298 21.62 -36.84 26.99
CA ILE A 298 23.09 -36.75 26.91
C ILE A 298 23.57 -36.95 25.47
N ASN A 299 23.01 -37.93 24.74
CA ASN A 299 23.34 -38.15 23.34
C ASN A 299 22.99 -36.92 22.50
N PHE A 300 21.79 -36.36 22.68
CA PHE A 300 21.35 -35.16 21.96
C PHE A 300 22.26 -33.96 22.25
N LEU A 301 22.62 -33.72 23.51
CA LEU A 301 23.53 -32.62 23.89
C LEU A 301 24.91 -32.81 23.24
N SER A 302 25.42 -34.04 23.25
CA SER A 302 26.72 -34.39 22.67
C SER A 302 26.74 -34.22 21.14
N GLU A 303 25.71 -34.71 20.44
CA GLU A 303 25.54 -34.57 18.98
C GLU A 303 25.48 -33.10 18.54
N ASN A 304 24.93 -32.23 19.38
CA ASN A 304 24.80 -30.80 19.09
C ASN A 304 25.94 -29.96 19.68
N ASN A 305 27.00 -30.59 20.20
CA ASN A 305 28.15 -29.93 20.83
C ASN A 305 27.78 -28.98 21.98
N MET A 306 26.70 -29.26 22.70
CA MET A 306 26.28 -28.47 23.88
C MET A 306 26.89 -29.12 25.14
N ARG A 307 27.99 -28.56 25.64
CA ARG A 307 28.76 -29.14 26.77
C ARG A 307 28.61 -28.37 28.08
N SER A 308 28.16 -27.12 27.99
CA SER A 308 27.94 -26.25 29.15
C SER A 308 26.52 -25.66 29.14
N GLU A 309 26.09 -25.16 30.29
CA GLU A 309 24.83 -24.42 30.42
C GLU A 309 24.81 -23.19 29.51
N SER A 310 25.93 -22.47 29.39
CA SER A 310 26.05 -21.32 28.48
C SER A 310 25.88 -21.71 27.01
N ASP A 311 26.38 -22.88 26.58
CA ASP A 311 26.16 -23.35 25.20
C ASP A 311 24.68 -23.59 24.93
N ILE A 312 23.96 -24.13 25.92
CA ILE A 312 22.51 -24.37 25.84
C ILE A 312 21.77 -23.04 25.69
N GLU A 313 22.10 -22.03 26.50
CA GLU A 313 21.50 -20.70 26.44
C GLU A 313 21.76 -20.00 25.09
N ASN A 314 23.00 -20.02 24.61
CA ASN A 314 23.38 -19.43 23.33
C ASN A 314 22.65 -20.12 22.17
N ARG A 315 22.59 -21.45 22.19
CA ARG A 315 21.87 -22.22 21.17
C ARG A 315 20.36 -21.96 21.23
N ALA A 316 19.80 -21.78 22.42
CA ALA A 316 18.39 -21.40 22.59
C ALA A 316 18.11 -20.01 21.98
N ALA A 317 18.98 -19.03 22.20
CA ALA A 317 18.87 -17.70 21.62
C ALA A 317 19.00 -17.72 20.08
N GLU A 318 19.94 -18.50 19.53
CA GLU A 318 20.09 -18.68 18.09
C GLU A 318 18.83 -19.31 17.47
N LYS A 319 18.32 -20.39 18.07
CA LYS A 319 17.07 -21.03 17.62
C LYS A 319 15.86 -20.11 17.73
N TYR A 320 15.85 -19.22 18.71
CA TYR A 320 14.84 -18.18 18.80
C TYR A 320 14.91 -17.21 17.62
N ASN A 321 16.11 -16.77 17.24
CA ASN A 321 16.31 -15.90 16.08
C ASN A 321 15.92 -16.60 14.77
N ASP A 322 16.31 -17.86 14.58
CA ASP A 322 15.87 -18.69 13.46
C ASP A 322 14.34 -18.74 13.39
N ARG A 323 13.70 -18.95 14.54
CA ARG A 323 12.24 -18.95 14.65
C ARG A 323 11.65 -17.59 14.27
N MET A 324 12.25 -16.47 14.67
CA MET A 324 11.78 -15.13 14.27
C MET A 324 11.79 -14.97 12.75
N VAL A 325 12.86 -15.42 12.09
CA VAL A 325 12.95 -15.41 10.61
C VAL A 325 11.89 -16.31 9.99
N ILE A 326 11.69 -17.53 10.52
CA ILE A 326 10.67 -18.46 10.04
C ILE A 326 9.26 -17.89 10.23
N VAL A 327 8.97 -17.28 11.38
CA VAL A 327 7.68 -16.63 11.65
C VAL A 327 7.45 -15.46 10.70
N SER A 328 8.48 -14.65 10.43
CA SER A 328 8.39 -13.61 9.39
C SER A 328 8.03 -14.20 8.03
N LYS A 329 8.66 -15.31 7.62
CA LYS A 329 8.34 -15.99 6.36
C LYS A 329 6.90 -16.51 6.37
N LEU A 330 6.50 -17.18 7.45
CA LEU A 330 5.14 -17.69 7.66
C LEU A 330 4.10 -16.59 7.55
N ASN A 331 4.35 -15.40 8.11
CA ASN A 331 3.42 -14.27 8.00
C ASN A 331 3.30 -13.76 6.57
N ARG A 332 4.41 -13.71 5.82
CA ARG A 332 4.38 -13.34 4.40
C ARG A 332 3.54 -14.36 3.62
N THR A 333 3.77 -15.65 3.85
CA THR A 333 2.99 -16.73 3.22
C THR A 333 1.51 -16.67 3.63
N GLN A 334 1.20 -16.43 4.90
CA GLN A 334 -0.19 -16.30 5.38
C GLN A 334 -0.89 -15.11 4.74
N ASN A 335 -0.21 -13.97 4.56
CA ASN A 335 -0.77 -12.84 3.85
C ASN A 335 -1.05 -13.19 2.39
N GLN A 336 -0.13 -13.89 1.71
CA GLN A 336 -0.37 -14.39 0.35
C GLN A 336 -1.59 -15.33 0.27
N ILE A 337 -1.74 -16.25 1.24
CA ILE A 337 -2.91 -17.13 1.35
C ILE A 337 -4.19 -16.33 1.52
N ASN A 338 -4.18 -15.30 2.37
CA ASN A 338 -5.33 -14.44 2.62
C ASN A 338 -5.68 -13.61 1.37
N ASP A 339 -4.69 -13.05 0.69
CA ASP A 339 -4.88 -12.30 -0.56
C ASP A 339 -5.50 -13.20 -1.63
N ILE A 340 -5.02 -14.44 -1.77
CA ILE A 340 -5.60 -15.45 -2.68
C ILE A 340 -7.03 -15.81 -2.26
N ALA A 341 -7.31 -15.97 -0.96
CA ALA A 341 -8.65 -16.26 -0.46
C ALA A 341 -9.64 -15.12 -0.74
N ASP A 342 -9.21 -13.87 -0.57
CA ASP A 342 -9.98 -12.68 -0.90
C ASP A 342 -10.25 -12.59 -2.40
N VAL A 343 -9.27 -12.90 -3.25
CA VAL A 343 -9.46 -13.02 -4.69
C VAL A 343 -10.49 -14.10 -5.03
N ILE A 344 -10.39 -15.31 -4.47
CA ILE A 344 -11.36 -16.40 -4.70
C ILE A 344 -12.77 -15.94 -4.31
N LYS A 345 -12.92 -15.27 -3.17
CA LYS A 345 -14.21 -14.74 -2.70
C LYS A 345 -14.76 -13.68 -3.66
N LEU A 346 -13.89 -12.80 -4.17
CA LEU A 346 -14.27 -11.79 -5.16
C LEU A 346 -14.72 -12.44 -6.48
N ILE A 347 -13.99 -13.44 -6.99
CA ILE A 347 -14.37 -14.17 -8.22
C ILE A 347 -15.71 -14.90 -8.02
N ARG A 348 -15.91 -15.60 -6.90
CA ARG A 348 -17.21 -16.24 -6.59
C ARG A 348 -18.35 -15.23 -6.51
N THR A 349 -18.10 -14.06 -5.94
CA THR A 349 -19.09 -12.97 -5.86
C THR A 349 -19.42 -12.45 -7.25
N TYR A 350 -18.41 -12.23 -8.07
CA TYR A 350 -18.57 -11.85 -9.48
C TYR A 350 -19.37 -12.90 -10.25
N GLU A 351 -19.00 -14.18 -10.20
CA GLU A 351 -19.70 -15.27 -10.89
C GLU A 351 -21.15 -15.41 -10.44
N LYS A 352 -21.42 -15.32 -9.13
CA LYS A 352 -22.77 -15.40 -8.57
C LYS A 352 -23.68 -14.28 -9.05
N TYR A 353 -23.17 -13.05 -9.15
CA TYR A 353 -23.98 -11.88 -9.50
C TYR A 353 -23.90 -11.47 -10.98
N LYS A 354 -22.99 -12.07 -11.76
CA LYS A 354 -22.88 -11.87 -13.22
C LYS A 354 -24.17 -12.12 -14.00
N PRO A 355 -25.01 -13.14 -13.67
CA PRO A 355 -26.28 -13.34 -14.36
C PRO A 355 -27.25 -12.17 -14.20
N TYR A 356 -27.30 -11.54 -13.02
CA TYR A 356 -28.17 -10.38 -12.77
C TYR A 356 -27.75 -9.18 -13.61
N HIS A 357 -26.45 -8.97 -13.81
CA HIS A 357 -25.96 -7.93 -14.70
C HIS A 357 -26.25 -8.24 -16.18
N LYS A 358 -26.13 -9.50 -16.60
CA LYS A 358 -26.52 -9.91 -17.97
C LYS A 358 -28.01 -9.73 -18.21
N ASN A 359 -28.85 -10.18 -17.28
CA ASN A 359 -30.31 -10.06 -17.37
C ASN A 359 -30.77 -8.60 -17.35
N LEU A 360 -30.05 -7.73 -16.64
CA LEU A 360 -30.27 -6.29 -16.71
C LEU A 360 -30.04 -5.75 -18.14
N MET A 361 -29.01 -6.21 -18.84
CA MET A 361 -28.69 -5.75 -20.20
C MET A 361 -29.73 -6.21 -21.23
N THR A 362 -30.38 -7.36 -20.99
CA THR A 362 -31.39 -7.94 -21.88
C THR A 362 -32.84 -7.64 -21.48
N ALA A 363 -33.07 -7.07 -20.30
CA ALA A 363 -34.42 -6.77 -19.82
C ALA A 363 -35.10 -5.66 -20.64
N LYS A 364 -36.37 -5.87 -21.00
CA LYS A 364 -37.20 -4.88 -21.73
C LYS A 364 -37.36 -3.56 -20.97
N ASN A 365 -37.44 -3.59 -19.63
CA ASN A 365 -37.53 -2.39 -18.80
C ASN A 365 -36.40 -2.36 -17.74
N GLN A 366 -35.26 -1.81 -18.16
CA GLN A 366 -34.03 -1.81 -17.38
C GLN A 366 -34.10 -0.97 -16.10
N LYS A 367 -34.90 0.11 -16.08
CA LYS A 367 -35.03 0.98 -14.90
C LYS A 367 -35.71 0.25 -13.74
N GLN A 368 -36.78 -0.47 -14.02
CA GLN A 368 -37.49 -1.25 -13.00
C GLN A 368 -36.65 -2.43 -12.51
N TYR A 369 -36.02 -3.17 -13.44
CA TYR A 369 -35.14 -4.29 -13.11
C TYR A 369 -33.94 -3.87 -12.23
N LYS A 370 -33.34 -2.70 -12.50
CA LYS A 370 -32.31 -2.12 -11.62
C LYS A 370 -32.84 -1.89 -10.22
N LYS A 371 -34.06 -1.35 -10.09
CA LYS A 371 -34.66 -0.99 -8.80
C LYS A 371 -34.98 -2.22 -7.94
N GLU A 372 -35.36 -3.33 -8.57
CA GLU A 372 -35.66 -4.58 -7.88
C GLU A 372 -34.38 -5.37 -7.49
N ASN A 373 -33.28 -5.20 -8.24
CA ASN A 373 -32.03 -5.96 -8.04
C ASN A 373 -30.83 -5.10 -7.60
N ILE A 374 -31.08 -3.91 -7.02
CA ILE A 374 -30.04 -2.90 -6.68
C ILE A 374 -28.87 -3.52 -5.90
N THR A 375 -29.17 -4.31 -4.87
CA THR A 375 -28.15 -4.86 -3.96
C THR A 375 -27.29 -5.94 -4.64
N ALA A 376 -27.88 -6.74 -5.53
CA ALA A 376 -27.17 -7.75 -6.31
C ALA A 376 -26.25 -7.10 -7.36
N LEU A 377 -26.73 -6.04 -8.03
CA LEU A 377 -25.96 -5.27 -9.01
C LEU A 377 -24.81 -4.49 -8.35
N ALA A 378 -25.03 -3.89 -7.18
CA ALA A 378 -23.97 -3.20 -6.43
C ALA A 378 -22.87 -4.17 -5.97
N LYS A 379 -23.22 -5.38 -5.53
CA LYS A 379 -22.24 -6.42 -5.18
C LYS A 379 -21.45 -6.91 -6.39
N TYR A 380 -22.08 -6.99 -7.56
CA TYR A 380 -21.40 -7.28 -8.82
C TYR A 380 -20.41 -6.16 -9.18
N ASP A 381 -20.85 -4.90 -9.17
CA ASP A 381 -20.02 -3.75 -9.55
C ASP A 381 -18.80 -3.58 -8.62
N ASP A 382 -18.97 -3.77 -7.31
CA ASP A 382 -17.87 -3.73 -6.34
C ASP A 382 -16.89 -4.91 -6.52
N ALA A 383 -17.41 -6.12 -6.77
CA ALA A 383 -16.55 -7.28 -7.07
C ALA A 383 -15.77 -7.09 -8.37
N VAL A 384 -16.38 -6.55 -9.42
CA VAL A 384 -15.72 -6.23 -10.70
C VAL A 384 -14.66 -5.15 -10.53
N ALA A 385 -14.96 -4.07 -9.79
CA ALA A 385 -14.00 -3.00 -9.54
C ALA A 385 -12.76 -3.51 -8.80
N LYS A 386 -12.95 -4.37 -7.79
CA LYS A 386 -11.84 -4.97 -7.05
C LYS A 386 -11.06 -5.98 -7.90
N LEU A 387 -11.74 -6.87 -8.63
CA LEU A 387 -11.05 -7.82 -9.52
C LEU A 387 -10.27 -7.11 -10.65
N LEU A 388 -10.78 -6.02 -11.21
CA LEU A 388 -10.06 -5.22 -12.22
C LEU A 388 -8.85 -4.49 -11.64
N SER A 389 -8.87 -4.14 -10.36
CA SER A 389 -7.68 -3.59 -9.68
C SER A 389 -6.58 -4.64 -9.48
N LEU A 390 -6.96 -5.91 -9.30
CA LEU A 390 -6.05 -7.03 -9.05
C LEU A 390 -5.57 -7.70 -10.35
N TYR A 391 -6.42 -7.77 -11.37
CA TYR A 391 -6.16 -8.35 -12.70
C TYR A 391 -6.53 -7.34 -13.80
N PRO A 392 -5.69 -6.32 -14.02
CA PRO A 392 -5.99 -5.23 -14.96
C PRO A 392 -6.05 -5.70 -16.43
N ASP A 393 -5.35 -6.79 -16.74
CA ASP A 393 -5.36 -7.50 -18.02
C ASP A 393 -6.67 -8.26 -18.28
N ARG A 394 -7.60 -8.25 -17.30
CA ARG A 394 -8.92 -8.91 -17.34
C ARG A 394 -8.86 -10.42 -17.53
N LYS A 395 -7.67 -11.03 -17.46
CA LYS A 395 -7.49 -12.47 -17.46
C LYS A 395 -7.64 -12.95 -16.03
N LEU A 396 -8.86 -13.35 -15.68
CA LEU A 396 -9.13 -13.89 -14.36
C LEU A 396 -8.55 -15.31 -14.27
N PRO A 397 -7.71 -15.60 -13.26
CA PRO A 397 -7.30 -16.96 -12.98
C PRO A 397 -8.52 -17.80 -12.55
N THR A 398 -8.54 -19.06 -12.98
CA THR A 398 -9.61 -19.99 -12.63
C THR A 398 -9.65 -20.25 -11.13
N ILE A 399 -10.85 -20.39 -10.54
CA ILE A 399 -10.98 -20.71 -9.11
C ILE A 399 -10.19 -21.97 -8.74
N SER A 400 -10.17 -23.00 -9.60
CA SER A 400 -9.40 -24.23 -9.39
C SER A 400 -7.90 -23.97 -9.23
N THR A 401 -7.30 -23.11 -10.06
CA THR A 401 -5.86 -22.82 -10.01
C THR A 401 -5.49 -21.94 -8.82
N LEU A 402 -6.40 -21.05 -8.40
CA LEU A 402 -6.23 -20.29 -7.16
C LEU A 402 -6.41 -21.16 -5.92
N GLU A 403 -7.33 -22.12 -5.93
CA GLU A 403 -7.52 -23.07 -4.83
C GLU A 403 -6.33 -24.02 -4.68
N GLU A 404 -5.73 -24.48 -5.78
CA GLU A 404 -4.46 -25.22 -5.76
C GLU A 404 -3.31 -24.36 -5.23
N LYS A 405 -3.16 -23.11 -5.70
CA LYS A 405 -2.16 -22.16 -5.19
C LYS A 405 -2.37 -21.74 -3.73
N ARG A 406 -3.58 -21.91 -3.19
CA ARG A 406 -3.90 -21.64 -1.78
C ARG A 406 -3.61 -22.87 -0.89
N LYS A 407 -3.67 -24.07 -1.47
CA LYS A 407 -3.42 -25.34 -0.77
C LYS A 407 -1.92 -25.67 -0.69
N ASN A 408 -1.18 -25.35 -1.74
CA ASN A 408 0.28 -25.45 -1.83
C ASN A 408 0.94 -24.22 -1.20
#